data_AF-A0A1J0LU31-F1
#
_entry.id   AF-A0A1J0LU31-F1
#
_cell.length_a   1.000
_cell.length_b   1.000
_cell.length_c   1.000
_cell.angle_alpha   90.00
_cell.angle_beta   90.00
_cell.angle_gamma   90.00
#
_symmetry.space_group_name_H-M   'P 1'
#
loop_
_entity.id
_entity.type
_entity.pdbx_description
1 polymer ?
#
loop_
_entity_poly.entity_id
_entity_poly.type
_entity_poly.pdbx_seq_one_letter_code
_entity_poly.pdbx_strand_id
1 'polypeptide(L)'
;MPRRCTICTHPQREEIDRALASGQPFRTIAVRYGVSATSLKRHRAHVQDAIQQAIEAKVVSVGASVLDRIRELNREARSLLEEARSKGRYAAAVQAIGAATRLLELEAKLLGELDERPSVQVALVASPEWARLRAVVLEALAPYPEARAALVERLEAEGA
;
A
#
# COMPACT_ATOMS: atom_id res chain seq x y z
N MET A 1 13.85 -31.28 -16.68
CA MET A 1 13.16 -31.00 -15.40
C MET A 1 13.50 -29.58 -14.95
N PRO A 2 12.52 -28.75 -14.55
CA PRO A 2 12.82 -27.41 -14.05
C PRO A 2 13.66 -27.51 -12.77
N ARG A 3 14.78 -26.77 -12.73
CA ARG A 3 15.66 -26.73 -11.55
C ARG A 3 14.90 -26.13 -10.38
N ARG A 4 14.70 -26.90 -9.30
CA ARG A 4 14.16 -26.42 -8.03
C ARG A 4 15.00 -25.24 -7.53
N CYS A 5 14.35 -24.18 -7.06
CA CYS A 5 15.06 -23.03 -6.51
C CYS A 5 15.76 -23.44 -5.21
N THR A 6 17.08 -23.22 -5.15
CA THR A 6 17.90 -23.57 -3.98
C THR A 6 17.58 -22.74 -2.74
N ILE A 7 16.98 -21.56 -2.93
CA ILE A 7 16.56 -20.68 -1.82
C ILE A 7 15.27 -21.19 -1.17
N CYS A 8 14.37 -21.80 -1.94
CA CYS A 8 13.15 -22.40 -1.40
C CYS A 8 13.43 -23.56 -0.45
N THR A 9 14.56 -24.24 -0.63
CA THR A 9 15.03 -25.35 0.23
C THR A 9 16.04 -24.90 1.28
N HIS A 10 16.33 -23.60 1.38
CA HIS A 10 17.31 -23.08 2.32
C HIS A 10 16.75 -23.10 3.75
N PRO A 11 17.54 -23.50 4.77
CA PRO A 11 17.07 -23.55 6.16
C PRO A 11 16.63 -22.17 6.69
N GLN A 12 17.25 -21.09 6.22
CA GLN A 12 16.90 -19.71 6.57
C GLN A 12 16.01 -19.02 5.52
N ARG A 13 15.17 -19.77 4.81
CA ARG A 13 14.30 -19.22 3.75
C ARG A 13 13.49 -18.01 4.22
N GLU A 14 12.84 -18.11 5.38
CA GLU A 14 11.98 -17.02 5.89
C GLU A 14 12.75 -15.71 6.11
N GLU A 15 14.00 -15.80 6.58
CA GLU A 15 14.84 -14.63 6.83
C GLU A 15 15.32 -13.99 5.52
N ILE A 16 15.58 -14.82 4.49
CA ILE A 16 15.90 -14.37 3.14
C ILE A 16 14.68 -13.70 2.50
N ASP A 17 13.49 -14.32 2.61
CA ASP A 17 12.23 -13.76 2.10
C ASP A 17 11.92 -12.41 2.75
N ARG A 18 12.15 -12.28 4.06
CA ARG A 18 12.00 -11.03 4.81
C ARG A 18 13.03 -9.96 4.38
N ALA A 19 14.28 -10.36 4.17
CA ALA A 19 15.31 -9.45 3.67
C ALA A 19 14.97 -8.91 2.27
N LEU A 20 14.46 -9.78 1.39
CA LEU A 20 14.00 -9.42 0.05
C LEU A 20 12.77 -8.49 0.10
N ALA A 21 11.80 -8.78 0.98
CA ALA A 21 10.62 -7.95 1.24
C ALA A 21 10.99 -6.52 1.67
N SER A 22 12.01 -6.40 2.53
CA SER A 22 12.50 -5.11 3.04
C SER A 22 13.34 -4.31 2.03
N GLY A 23 13.50 -4.80 0.79
CA GLY A 23 14.25 -4.11 -0.25
C GLY A 23 15.77 -4.12 -0.05
N GLN A 24 16.32 -5.01 0.77
CA GLN A 24 17.76 -5.08 0.99
C GLN A 24 18.52 -5.43 -0.32
N PRO A 25 19.71 -4.84 -0.55
CA PRO A 25 20.50 -5.15 -1.73
C PRO A 25 20.86 -6.64 -1.81
N PHE A 26 20.70 -7.25 -2.98
CA PHE A 26 20.98 -8.67 -3.17
C PHE A 26 22.41 -9.07 -2.80
N ARG A 27 23.38 -8.16 -2.98
CA ARG A 27 24.77 -8.40 -2.60
C ARG A 27 24.92 -8.60 -1.08
N THR A 28 24.21 -7.83 -0.28
CA THR A 28 24.23 -7.93 1.18
C THR A 28 23.60 -9.24 1.64
N ILE A 29 22.46 -9.61 1.05
CA ILE A 29 21.76 -10.86 1.35
C ILE A 29 22.61 -12.07 0.93
N ALA A 30 23.23 -12.01 -0.25
CA ALA A 30 24.11 -13.04 -0.78
C ALA A 30 25.27 -13.35 0.16
N VAL A 31 25.96 -12.32 0.66
CA VAL A 31 27.07 -12.47 1.61
C VAL A 31 26.59 -13.01 2.95
N ARG A 32 25.50 -12.46 3.49
CA ARG A 32 24.98 -12.85 4.81
C ARG A 32 24.57 -14.32 4.89
N TYR A 33 23.91 -14.84 3.84
CA TYR A 33 23.34 -16.18 3.85
C TYR A 33 24.11 -17.17 2.96
N GLY A 34 25.26 -16.80 2.42
CA GLY A 34 26.09 -17.69 1.59
C GLY A 34 25.42 -18.14 0.29
N VAL A 35 24.53 -17.32 -0.28
CA VAL A 35 23.78 -17.63 -1.51
C VAL A 35 24.22 -16.74 -2.68
N SER A 36 23.94 -17.14 -3.92
CA SER A 36 24.27 -16.32 -5.09
C SER A 36 23.22 -15.22 -5.36
N ALA A 37 23.66 -14.06 -5.83
CA ALA A 37 22.76 -12.97 -6.26
C ALA A 37 21.82 -13.40 -7.40
N THR A 38 22.29 -14.28 -8.29
CA THR A 38 21.48 -14.85 -9.37
C THR A 38 20.37 -15.75 -8.83
N SER A 39 20.66 -16.54 -7.79
CA SER A 39 19.66 -17.35 -7.08
C SER A 39 18.62 -16.45 -6.41
N LEU A 40 19.05 -15.35 -5.77
CA LEU A 40 18.15 -14.37 -5.14
C LEU A 40 17.22 -13.70 -6.16
N LYS A 41 17.74 -13.30 -7.33
CA LYS A 41 16.94 -12.68 -8.39
C LYS A 41 15.87 -13.65 -8.92
N ARG A 42 16.25 -14.90 -9.19
CA ARG A 42 15.32 -15.95 -9.61
C ARG A 42 14.31 -16.33 -8.53
N HIS A 43 14.74 -16.31 -7.28
CA HIS A 43 13.88 -16.56 -6.13
C HIS A 43 12.81 -15.50 -6.04
N ARG A 44 13.24 -14.23 -5.92
CA ARG A 44 12.34 -13.07 -5.90
C ARG A 44 11.30 -13.15 -7.01
N ALA A 45 11.70 -13.42 -8.25
CA ALA A 45 10.79 -13.46 -9.40
C ALA A 45 9.56 -14.36 -9.24
N HIS A 46 9.63 -15.46 -8.47
CA HIS A 46 8.49 -16.37 -8.28
C HIS A 46 7.89 -16.35 -6.87
N VAL A 47 8.51 -15.64 -5.92
CA VAL A 47 7.95 -15.44 -4.57
C VAL A 47 7.45 -14.03 -4.33
N GLN A 48 7.59 -13.09 -5.28
CA GLN A 48 7.16 -11.69 -5.12
C GLN A 48 5.70 -11.59 -4.70
N ASP A 49 4.80 -12.28 -5.39
CA ASP A 49 3.37 -12.22 -5.09
C ASP A 49 3.06 -12.82 -3.71
N ALA A 50 3.69 -13.94 -3.36
CA ALA A 50 3.52 -14.58 -2.06
C ALA A 50 4.09 -13.71 -0.91
N ILE A 51 5.23 -13.05 -1.13
CA ILE A 51 5.82 -12.11 -0.18
C ILE A 51 4.90 -10.89 -0.02
N GLN A 52 4.39 -10.34 -1.13
CA GLN A 52 3.50 -9.18 -1.12
C GLN A 52 2.21 -9.49 -0.36
N GLN A 53 1.57 -10.62 -0.64
CA GLN A 53 0.40 -11.09 0.08
C GLN A 53 0.67 -11.29 1.58
N ALA A 54 1.84 -11.82 1.94
CA ALA A 54 2.21 -11.99 3.34
C ALA A 54 2.44 -10.64 4.05
N ILE A 55 3.02 -9.65 3.37
CA ILE A 55 3.17 -8.28 3.88
C ILE A 55 1.78 -7.65 4.07
N GLU A 56 0.92 -7.72 3.06
CA GLU A 56 -0.44 -7.16 3.13
C GLU A 56 -1.25 -7.80 4.25
N ALA A 57 -1.25 -9.13 4.35
CA ALA A 57 -1.90 -9.84 5.44
C ALA A 57 -1.34 -9.43 6.81
N LYS A 58 -0.04 -9.22 6.93
CA LYS A 58 0.59 -8.74 8.17
C LYS A 58 0.20 -7.30 8.49
N VAL A 59 0.16 -6.41 7.51
CA VAL A 59 -0.27 -5.02 7.66
C VAL A 59 -1.74 -4.96 8.09
N VAL A 60 -2.61 -5.76 7.46
CA VAL A 60 -4.02 -5.86 7.85
C VAL A 60 -4.17 -6.39 9.27
N SER A 61 -3.43 -7.43 9.65
CA SER A 61 -3.44 -7.98 11.01
C SER A 61 -2.95 -6.97 12.06
N VAL A 62 -1.87 -6.25 11.78
CA VAL A 62 -1.35 -5.20 12.68
C VAL A 62 -2.35 -4.04 12.75
N GLY A 63 -2.89 -3.59 11.61
CA GLY A 63 -3.91 -2.55 11.54
C GLY A 63 -5.16 -2.91 12.36
N ALA A 64 -5.65 -4.14 12.22
CA ALA A 64 -6.76 -4.66 13.04
C ALA A 64 -6.41 -4.62 14.54
N SER A 65 -5.21 -5.03 14.93
CA SER A 65 -4.78 -4.99 16.34
C SER A 65 -4.66 -3.57 16.92
N VAL A 66 -4.23 -2.60 16.11
CA VAL A 66 -4.15 -1.19 16.52
C VAL A 66 -5.55 -0.59 16.62
N LEU A 67 -6.43 -0.90 15.66
CA LEU A 67 -7.83 -0.49 15.67
C LEU A 67 -8.56 -0.99 16.93
N ASP A 68 -8.35 -2.25 17.29
CA ASP A 68 -8.94 -2.82 18.51
C ASP A 68 -8.48 -2.08 19.77
N ARG A 69 -7.20 -1.70 19.82
CA ARG A 69 -6.65 -0.92 20.95
C ARG A 69 -7.21 0.50 21.00
N ILE A 70 -7.39 1.17 19.86
CA ILE A 70 -8.02 2.50 19.78
C ILE A 70 -9.48 2.43 20.27
N ARG A 71 -10.23 1.40 19.86
CA ARG A 71 -11.62 1.18 20.30
C ARG A 71 -11.74 0.92 21.79
N GLU A 72 -10.78 0.20 22.36
CA GLU A 72 -10.70 -0.02 23.82
C GLU A 72 -10.49 1.31 24.56
N LEU A 73 -9.50 2.10 24.14
CA LEU A 73 -9.24 3.42 24.73
C LEU A 73 -10.43 4.38 24.56
N ASN A 74 -11.16 4.31 23.43
CA ASN A 74 -12.34 5.14 23.20
C ASN A 74 -13.46 4.79 24.19
N ARG A 75 -13.68 3.49 24.46
CA ARG A 75 -14.63 3.03 25.48
C ARG A 75 -14.25 3.51 26.87
N GLU A 76 -12.96 3.44 27.22
CA GLU A 76 -12.46 3.92 28.51
C GLU A 76 -12.65 5.45 28.66
N ALA A 77 -12.31 6.23 27.63
CA ALA A 77 -12.52 7.68 27.63
C ALA A 77 -13.99 8.07 27.81
N ARG A 78 -14.92 7.32 27.21
CA ARG A 78 -16.37 7.51 27.39
C ARG A 78 -16.83 7.16 28.81
N SER A 79 -16.32 6.09 29.40
CA SER A 79 -16.61 5.74 30.81
C SER A 79 -16.15 6.85 31.77
N LEU A 80 -14.92 7.37 31.58
CA LEU A 80 -14.41 8.49 32.36
C LEU A 80 -15.23 9.77 32.18
N LEU A 81 -15.75 10.02 30.98
CA LEU A 81 -16.66 11.13 30.71
C LEU A 81 -17.96 10.99 31.51
N GLU A 82 -18.58 9.81 31.52
CA GLU A 82 -19.79 9.53 32.28
C GLU A 82 -19.56 9.72 33.79
N GLU A 83 -18.45 9.20 34.31
CA GLU A 83 -18.06 9.37 35.71
C GLU A 83 -17.82 10.84 36.06
N ALA A 84 -17.06 11.56 35.23
CA ALA A 84 -16.80 12.99 35.43
C ALA A 84 -18.09 13.82 35.41
N ARG A 85 -19.04 13.47 34.53
CA ARG A 85 -20.36 14.11 34.45
C ARG A 85 -21.18 13.84 35.71
N SER A 86 -21.21 12.59 36.19
CA SER A 86 -21.94 12.23 37.42
C SER A 86 -21.41 12.94 38.67
N LYS A 87 -20.10 13.23 38.69
CA LYS A 87 -19.41 13.92 39.80
C LYS A 87 -19.34 15.44 39.63
N GLY A 88 -19.98 16.01 38.61
CA GLY A 88 -19.95 17.47 38.33
C GLY A 88 -18.57 18.02 37.95
N ARG A 89 -17.63 17.17 37.55
CA ARG A 89 -16.25 17.54 37.19
C ARG A 89 -16.16 17.93 35.71
N TYR A 90 -16.79 19.04 35.35
CA TYR A 90 -16.91 19.48 33.96
C TYR A 90 -15.57 19.68 33.23
N ALA A 91 -14.52 20.13 33.93
CA ALA A 91 -13.18 20.25 33.34
C ALA A 91 -12.61 18.88 32.92
N ALA A 92 -12.77 17.84 33.74
CA ALA A 92 -12.36 16.48 33.41
C ALA A 92 -13.22 15.90 32.28
N ALA A 93 -14.52 16.23 32.24
CA ALA A 93 -15.42 15.84 31.16
C ALA A 93 -15.00 16.42 29.81
N VAL A 94 -14.63 17.71 29.75
CA VAL A 94 -14.12 18.35 28.51
C VAL A 94 -12.82 17.68 28.04
N GLN A 95 -11.91 17.35 28.95
CA GLN A 95 -10.68 16.63 28.61
C GLN A 95 -10.96 15.22 28.07
N ALA A 96 -11.89 14.49 28.67
CA ALA A 96 -12.31 13.16 28.21
C ALA A 96 -12.95 13.21 26.82
N ILE A 97 -13.81 14.21 26.55
CA ILE A 97 -14.37 14.46 25.20
C ILE A 97 -13.24 14.72 24.20
N GLY A 98 -12.29 15.60 24.51
CA GLY A 98 -11.16 15.87 23.63
C GLY A 98 -10.32 14.62 23.32
N ALA A 99 -10.12 13.75 24.31
CA ALA A 99 -9.43 12.47 24.11
C ALA A 99 -10.23 11.52 23.22
N ALA A 100 -11.54 11.39 23.45
CA ALA A 100 -12.43 10.55 22.64
C ALA A 100 -12.48 11.01 21.17
N THR A 101 -12.52 12.32 20.92
CA THR A 101 -12.51 12.88 19.56
C THR A 101 -11.21 12.57 18.82
N ARG A 102 -10.05 12.70 19.47
CA ARG A 102 -8.76 12.34 18.86
C ARG A 102 -8.66 10.86 18.54
N LEU A 103 -9.16 10.00 19.41
CA LEU A 103 -9.19 8.55 19.17
C LEU A 103 -10.12 8.19 18.01
N LEU A 104 -11.26 8.87 17.88
CA LEU A 104 -12.18 8.69 16.75
C LEU A 104 -11.54 9.13 15.43
N GLU A 105 -10.81 10.24 15.42
CA GLU A 105 -10.05 10.69 14.25
C GLU A 105 -8.98 9.67 13.84
N LEU A 106 -8.25 9.10 14.80
CA LEU A 106 -7.25 8.06 14.54
C LEU A 106 -7.89 6.77 13.99
N GLU A 107 -9.05 6.37 14.53
CA GLU A 107 -9.83 5.25 14.00
C GLU A 107 -10.25 5.49 12.55
N ALA A 108 -10.78 6.68 12.24
CA ALA A 108 -11.22 7.04 10.89
C ALA A 108 -10.05 7.13 9.88
N LYS A 109 -8.87 7.62 10.30
CA LYS A 109 -7.65 7.60 9.48
C LYS A 109 -7.16 6.18 9.19
N LEU A 110 -7.18 5.31 10.21
CA LEU A 110 -6.72 3.92 10.07
C LEU A 110 -7.64 3.09 9.19
N LEU A 111 -8.95 3.36 9.23
CA LEU A 111 -9.95 2.74 8.35
C LEU A 111 -9.94 3.30 6.92
N GLY A 112 -9.21 4.40 6.68
CA GLY A 112 -9.17 5.07 5.38
C GLY A 112 -10.44 5.88 5.07
N GLU A 113 -11.30 6.13 6.05
CA GLU A 113 -12.50 6.97 5.91
C GLU A 113 -12.14 8.47 5.87
N LEU A 114 -10.98 8.85 6.42
CA LEU A 114 -10.38 10.16 6.25
C LEU A 114 -9.22 10.06 5.26
N ASP A 115 -9.49 10.43 4.00
CA ASP A 115 -8.48 10.46 2.96
C ASP A 115 -7.64 11.75 3.10
N GLU A 116 -6.49 11.65 3.77
CA GLU A 116 -5.52 12.76 3.90
C GLU A 116 -4.56 12.86 2.71
N ARG A 117 -4.70 11.99 1.70
CA ARG A 117 -3.89 12.10 0.49
C ARG A 117 -4.26 13.40 -0.19
N PRO A 118 -3.32 14.32 -0.47
CA PRO A 118 -3.61 15.36 -1.45
C PRO A 118 -4.04 14.61 -2.71
N SER A 119 -5.31 14.77 -3.09
CA SER A 119 -5.78 14.29 -4.39
C SER A 119 -4.95 15.07 -5.41
N VAL A 120 -3.85 14.48 -5.86
CA VAL A 120 -3.12 15.00 -7.01
C VAL A 120 -4.06 14.76 -8.17
N GLN A 121 -4.91 15.75 -8.44
CA GLN A 121 -5.60 15.85 -9.72
C GLN A 121 -4.51 16.05 -10.75
N VAL A 122 -3.93 14.95 -11.23
CA VAL A 122 -3.04 14.99 -12.38
C VAL A 122 -3.95 15.42 -13.53
N ALA A 123 -3.87 16.70 -13.89
CA ALA A 123 -4.46 17.22 -15.11
C ALA A 123 -3.69 16.61 -16.29
N LEU A 124 -3.89 15.30 -16.54
CA LEU A 124 -3.22 14.52 -17.58
C LEU A 124 -3.39 15.19 -18.94
N VAL A 125 -4.54 15.81 -19.17
CA VAL A 125 -4.87 16.55 -20.41
C VAL A 125 -3.98 17.78 -20.60
N ALA A 126 -3.49 18.40 -19.54
CA ALA A 126 -2.63 19.59 -19.59
C ALA A 126 -1.12 19.26 -19.52
N SER A 127 -0.75 17.97 -19.36
CA SER A 127 0.65 17.55 -19.28
C SER A 127 1.33 17.62 -20.66
N PRO A 128 2.48 18.33 -20.78
CA PRO A 128 3.29 18.33 -22.01
C PRO A 128 3.81 16.94 -22.39
N GLU A 129 3.96 16.03 -21.43
CA GLU A 129 4.35 14.63 -21.64
C GLU A 129 3.23 13.85 -22.33
N TRP A 130 1.97 14.06 -21.91
CA TRP A 130 0.80 13.43 -22.53
C TRP A 130 0.60 13.90 -23.97
N ALA A 131 0.74 15.20 -24.23
CA ALA A 131 0.68 15.76 -25.58
C ALA A 131 1.75 15.15 -26.50
N ARG A 132 2.98 14.99 -25.99
CA ARG A 132 4.08 14.35 -26.73
C ARG A 132 3.80 12.87 -27.02
N LEU A 133 3.31 12.11 -26.05
CA LEU A 133 2.97 10.70 -26.24
C LEU A 133 1.89 10.53 -27.32
N ARG A 134 0.83 11.35 -27.28
CA ARG A 134 -0.23 11.34 -28.32
C ARG A 134 0.33 11.64 -29.71
N ALA A 135 1.22 12.61 -29.84
CA ALA A 135 1.85 12.95 -31.11
C ALA A 135 2.67 11.77 -31.67
N VAL A 136 3.51 11.15 -30.84
CA VAL A 136 4.34 9.99 -31.24
C VAL A 136 3.48 8.80 -31.67
N VAL A 137 2.40 8.51 -30.94
CA VAL A 137 1.49 7.41 -31.27
C VAL A 137 0.79 7.68 -32.61
N LEU A 138 0.29 8.90 -32.83
CA LEU A 138 -0.39 9.25 -34.09
C LEU A 138 0.57 9.26 -35.28
N GLU A 139 1.81 9.72 -35.09
CA GLU A 139 2.85 9.70 -36.12
C GLU A 139 3.26 8.27 -36.49
N ALA A 140 3.46 7.40 -35.50
CA ALA A 140 3.78 5.99 -35.74
C ALA A 140 2.65 5.23 -36.46
N LEU A 141 1.39 5.65 -36.27
CA LEU A 141 0.21 5.07 -36.93
C LEU A 141 -0.09 5.68 -38.30
N ALA A 142 0.62 6.73 -38.73
CA ALA A 142 0.39 7.37 -40.04
C ALA A 142 0.46 6.39 -41.24
N PRO A 143 1.37 5.39 -41.27
CA PRO A 143 1.42 4.40 -42.34
C PRO A 143 0.30 3.33 -42.29
N TYR A 144 -0.45 3.24 -41.18
CA TYR A 144 -1.41 2.17 -40.90
C TYR A 144 -2.83 2.73 -40.67
N PRO A 145 -3.55 3.11 -41.73
CA PRO A 145 -4.84 3.80 -41.62
C PRO A 145 -5.93 2.98 -40.91
N GLU A 146 -5.94 1.65 -41.09
CA GLU A 146 -6.88 0.75 -40.41
C GLU A 146 -6.64 0.71 -38.90
N ALA A 147 -5.38 0.64 -38.46
CA ALA A 147 -5.01 0.65 -37.06
C ALA A 147 -5.32 2.00 -36.39
N ARG A 148 -5.17 3.11 -37.14
CA ARG A 148 -5.56 4.44 -36.68
C ARG A 148 -7.08 4.57 -36.50
N ALA A 149 -7.88 4.03 -37.42
CA ALA A 149 -9.34 4.06 -37.32
C ALA A 149 -9.84 3.26 -36.10
N ALA A 150 -9.31 2.05 -35.90
CA ALA A 150 -9.64 1.22 -34.74
C ALA A 150 -9.30 1.88 -33.40
N LEU A 151 -8.18 2.64 -33.35
CA LEU A 151 -7.81 3.39 -32.14
C LEU A 151 -8.80 4.52 -31.85
N VAL A 152 -9.21 5.29 -32.86
CA VAL A 152 -10.17 6.39 -32.70
C VAL A 152 -11.51 5.86 -32.21
N GLU A 153 -12.04 4.81 -32.86
CA GLU A 153 -13.32 4.19 -32.48
C GLU A 153 -13.30 3.71 -31.02
N ARG A 154 -12.19 3.11 -30.58
CA ARG A 154 -12.05 2.65 -29.20
C ARG A 154 -11.92 3.80 -28.19
N LEU A 155 -11.26 4.89 -28.55
CA LEU A 155 -11.15 6.08 -27.69
C LEU A 155 -12.50 6.79 -27.52
N GLU A 156 -13.28 6.90 -28.60
CA GLU A 156 -14.63 7.47 -28.55
C GLU A 156 -15.59 6.62 -27.68
N ALA A 157 -15.46 5.29 -27.74
CA ALA A 157 -16.27 4.37 -26.92
C ALA A 157 -15.98 4.44 -25.41
N GLU A 158 -14.77 4.85 -25.01
CA GLU A 158 -14.35 4.98 -23.60
C GLU A 158 -14.58 6.41 -23.04
N GLY A 159 -15.10 7.33 -23.86
CA GLY A 159 -15.43 8.70 -23.44
C GLY A 159 -14.22 9.63 -23.25
N ALA A 160 -13.17 9.46 -24.05
CA ALA A 160 -11.99 10.32 -24.09
C ALA A 160 -12.04 11.40 -25.19
#